data_AF-T1C8P8-F1
#
_entry.id   AF-T1C8P8-F1
#
_cell.length_a   1.000
_cell.length_b   1.000
_cell.length_c   1.000
_cell.angle_alpha   90.00
_cell.angle_beta   90.00
_cell.angle_gamma   90.00
#
_symmetry.space_group_name_H-M   'P 1'
#
loop_
_entity.id
_entity.type
_entity.pdbx_description
1 polymer ?
#
loop_
_entity_poly.entity_id
_entity_poly.type
_entity_poly.pdbx_seq_one_letter_code
_entity_poly.pdbx_strand_id
1 'polypeptide(L)' 'QIIDAVKASGLRGRGGAAFPTGVKWSFMPRNSPVQKYLVCNSDESDRAPVMTAISCATTRMR' A
#
# COMPACT_ATOMS: atom_id res chain seq x y z
N GLN A 1 -2.41 -15.76 2.89
CA GLN A 1 -3.06 -15.43 4.17
C GLN A 1 -3.29 -13.94 4.34
N ILE A 2 -2.29 -13.08 4.61
CA ILE A 2 -2.54 -11.64 4.83
C ILE A 2 -3.09 -10.94 3.58
N ILE A 3 -2.48 -11.15 2.42
CA ILE A 3 -2.93 -10.53 1.16
C ILE A 3 -4.36 -10.95 0.81
N ASP A 4 -4.71 -12.22 1.05
CA ASP A 4 -6.04 -12.76 0.75
C ASP A 4 -7.10 -12.18 1.69
N ALA A 5 -6.77 -12.01 2.98
CA ALA A 5 -7.63 -11.32 3.93
C ALA A 5 -7.87 -9.85 3.54
N VAL A 6 -6.82 -9.14 3.10
CA VAL A 6 -6.91 -7.73 2.67
C VAL A 6 -7.66 -7.57 1.33
N LYS A 7 -7.59 -8.58 0.45
CA LYS A 7 -8.43 -8.65 -0.75
C LYS A 7 -9.89 -8.87 -0.39
N ALA A 8 -10.16 -9.84 0.49
CA ALA A 8 -11.52 -10.18 0.92
C ALA A 8 -12.19 -9.02 1.67
N SER A 9 -11.44 -8.21 2.40
CA SER A 9 -11.96 -7.05 3.12
C SER A 9 -12.34 -5.87 2.22
N GLY A 10 -12.05 -5.93 0.92
CA GLY A 10 -12.33 -4.83 -0.01
C GLY A 10 -11.57 -3.54 0.32
N LEU A 11 -10.43 -3.63 1.03
CA LEU A 11 -9.68 -2.45 1.46
C LEU A 11 -9.15 -1.67 0.24
N ARG A 12 -9.49 -0.38 0.18
CA ARG A 12 -9.05 0.55 -0.86
C ARG A 12 -8.14 1.62 -0.27
N GLY A 13 -7.11 2.01 -1.02
CA GLY A 13 -6.21 3.09 -0.64
C GLY A 13 -6.95 4.41 -0.52
N ARG A 14 -6.76 5.13 0.59
CA ARG A 14 -7.45 6.40 0.87
C ARG A 14 -6.76 7.65 0.34
N GLY A 15 -5.61 7.52 -0.33
CA GLY A 15 -4.88 8.64 -0.94
C GLY A 15 -5.46 9.11 -2.29
N GLY A 16 -6.78 9.24 -2.41
CA GLY A 16 -7.47 9.78 -3.60
C GLY A 16 -7.74 8.81 -4.75
N ALA A 17 -6.82 7.89 -5.07
CA ALA A 17 -6.97 6.96 -6.21
C ALA A 17 -7.87 5.73 -5.94
N ALA A 18 -8.32 5.51 -4.70
CA ALA A 18 -9.20 4.41 -4.29
C ALA A 18 -8.74 3.00 -4.76
N PHE A 19 -7.44 2.81 -5.00
CA PHE A 19 -6.91 1.57 -5.57
C PHE A 19 -6.99 0.41 -4.56
N PRO A 20 -7.42 -0.80 -4.95
CA PRO A 20 -7.54 -1.95 -4.04
C PRO A 20 -6.18 -2.37 -3.48
N THR A 21 -6.03 -2.28 -2.16
CA THR A 21 -4.77 -2.50 -1.44
C THR A 21 -4.28 -3.95 -1.60
N GLY A 22 -5.18 -4.92 -1.52
CA GLY A 22 -4.82 -6.34 -1.65
C GLY A 22 -4.31 -6.72 -3.06
N VAL A 23 -4.80 -6.05 -4.09
CA VAL A 23 -4.32 -6.24 -5.48
C VAL A 23 -2.94 -5.61 -5.64
N LYS A 24 -2.74 -4.39 -5.14
CA LYS A 24 -1.42 -3.72 -5.14
C LYS A 24 -0.34 -4.60 -4.50
N TRP A 25 -0.66 -5.23 -3.37
CA TRP A 25 0.28 -6.08 -2.65
C TRP A 25 0.54 -7.43 -3.35
N SER A 26 -0.36 -7.86 -4.23
CA SER A 26 -0.21 -9.11 -5.00
C SER A 26 0.75 -8.99 -6.17
N PHE A 27 0.92 -7.78 -6.71
CA PHE A 27 1.90 -7.52 -7.76
C PHE A 27 3.35 -7.63 -7.27
N MET A 28 3.56 -7.71 -5.95
CA MET A 28 4.90 -7.85 -5.40
C MET A 28 5.36 -9.32 -5.43
N PRO A 29 6.44 -9.65 -6.17
CA PRO A 29 7.00 -11.00 -6.16
C PRO A 29 7.52 -11.38 -4.76
N ARG A 30 7.06 -12.53 -4.24
CA ARG A 30 7.47 -13.02 -2.90
C ARG A 30 8.96 -13.33 -2.85
N ASN A 31 9.51 -13.90 -3.92
CA ASN A 31 10.88 -14.40 -4.02
C ASN A 31 11.90 -13.41 -4.60
N SER A 32 11.56 -12.12 -4.66
CA SER A 32 12.49 -11.14 -5.23
C SER A 32 13.63 -10.84 -4.24
N PRO A 33 14.91 -10.85 -4.67
CA PRO A 33 16.08 -10.58 -3.82
C PRO A 33 16.25 -9.11 -3.45
N VAL A 34 15.30 -8.25 -3.82
CA VAL A 34 15.31 -6.81 -3.51
C VAL A 34 14.64 -6.51 -2.17
N GLN A 35 15.23 -5.55 -1.45
CA GLN A 35 14.68 -5.00 -0.22
C GLN A 35 13.30 -4.36 -0.48
N LYS A 36 12.33 -4.70 0.36
CA LYS A 36 10.95 -4.23 0.27
C LYS A 36 10.70 -3.19 1.35
N TYR A 37 10.01 -2.12 0.99
CA TYR A 37 9.69 -1.05 1.92
C TYR A 37 8.18 -0.83 2.01
N LEU A 38 7.72 -0.68 3.24
CA LEU A 38 6.38 -0.20 3.55
C LEU A 38 6.49 1.29 3.85
N VAL A 39 5.90 2.12 2.99
CA VAL A 39 5.87 3.57 3.18
C VAL A 39 4.48 3.97 3.60
N CYS A 40 4.39 4.57 4.78
CA CYS A 40 3.19 5.22 5.26
C CYS A 40 3.23 6.68 4.82
N ASN A 41 2.37 7.06 3.88
CA ASN A 41 2.20 8.47 3.56
C ASN A 41 1.32 9.11 4.63
N SER A 42 1.88 10.09 5.33
CA SER A 42 1.20 10.91 6.36
C SER A 42 1.15 12.39 5.97
N ASP A 43 1.51 12.74 4.73
CA ASP A 43 1.38 14.10 4.21
C ASP A 43 -0.10 14.37 3.88
N GLU A 44 -0.77 15.07 4.80
CA GLU A 44 -2.21 15.35 4.77
C GLU A 44 -2.41 16.85 4.51
N SER A 45 -2.01 17.32 3.31
CA SER A 45 -2.08 18.73 2.93
C SER A 45 -3.48 19.22 2.51
N ASP A 46 -4.55 18.49 2.84
CA ASP A 46 -5.91 18.95 2.54
C ASP A 46 -6.94 18.49 3.59
N ARG A 47 -7.89 19.38 3.91
CA ARG A 47 -8.78 19.39 5.10
C ARG A 47 -9.80 18.24 5.18
N ALA A 48 -9.38 16.97 5.11
CA ALA A 48 -10.23 15.81 5.29
C ALA A 48 -9.52 14.74 6.13
N PRO A 49 -10.14 14.22 7.22
CA PRO A 49 -9.46 13.33 8.15
C PRO A 49 -9.32 11.94 7.53
N VAL A 50 -8.20 11.62 6.89
CA VAL A 50 -8.00 10.25 6.36
C VAL A 50 -6.54 9.77 6.40
N MET A 51 -6.17 9.24 7.56
CA MET A 51 -5.56 7.92 7.77
C MET A 51 -4.68 7.36 6.62
N THR A 52 -3.38 7.59 6.76
CA THR A 52 -2.21 6.83 6.27
C THR A 52 -2.40 6.03 4.98
N ALA A 53 -1.91 6.53 3.84
CA ALA A 53 -1.83 5.72 2.62
C ALA A 53 -0.61 4.81 2.70
N ILE A 54 -0.84 3.51 2.90
CA ILE A 54 0.22 2.50 2.89
C ILE A 54 0.60 2.18 1.44
N SER A 55 1.75 2.69 1.00
CA SER A 55 2.34 2.38 -0.30
C SER A 55 3.51 1.43 -0.12
N CYS A 56 3.39 0.24 -0.70
CA CYS A 56 4.50 -0.70 -0.78
C CYS A 56 5.33 -0.34 -2.03
N ALA A 57 6.60 0.03 -1.84
CA ALA A 57 7.50 0.45 -2.91
C ALA A 57 8.68 -0.53 -3.04
N THR A 58 9.02 -0.85 -4.28
CA THR A 58 10.17 -1.70 -4.63
C THR A 58 11.27 -0.81 -5.21
N THR A 59 11.76 0.14 -4.42
CA THR A 59 12.88 0.97 -4.84
C THR A 59 13.90 1.00 -3.72
N ARG A 60 15.17 0.78 -4.07
CA ARG A 60 16.32 1.01 -3.22
C ARG A 60 16.25 2.48 -2.80
N MET A 61 15.77 2.78 -1.58
CA MET A 61 15.86 4.13 -1.04
C MET A 61 17.32 4.54 -1.12
N ARG A 62 17.61 5.58 -1.91
CA ARG A 62 18.87 6.31 -1.86
C ARG A 62 18.67 7.50 -0.94
#